data_AF-A0A0L8ACB8-F1
#
_entry.id   AF-A0A0L8ACB8-F1
#
_cell.length_a   1.000
_cell.length_b   1.000
_cell.length_c   1.000
_cell.angle_alpha   90.00
_cell.angle_beta   90.00
_cell.angle_gamma   90.00
#
_symmetry.space_group_name_H-M   'P 1'
#
loop_
_entity.id
_entity.type
_entity.pdbx_description
1 polymer ?
#
loop_
_entity_poly.entity_id
_entity_poly.type
_entity_poly.pdbx_seq_one_letter_code
_entity_poly.pdbx_strand_id
1 'polypeptide(L)'
;MASRMVELMLKELEAEGCSVDLKWVDSADRIHQWQATPLDVTAVRQNLLQVSVGHPERIVVRGVVELLSSRGRIEVLSFEGQKIAATFPSELFDNVRRLRLGQDSTFTFTRTVTTNARIGQTVEAYSLVGFVADNADGSMEYLPEHV
;
A
#
# COMPACT_ATOMS: atom_id res chain seq x y z
N MET A 1 -10.51 5.79 2.44
CA MET A 1 -11.42 6.63 3.28
C MET A 1 -10.78 7.97 3.68
N ALA A 2 -9.54 8.01 4.17
CA ALA A 2 -8.89 9.28 4.60
C ALA A 2 -8.78 10.35 3.49
N SER A 3 -8.46 9.97 2.25
CA SER A 3 -8.33 10.91 1.12
C SER A 3 -9.59 11.75 0.88
N ARG A 4 -10.78 11.14 1.00
CA ARG A 4 -12.08 11.82 0.80
C ARG A 4 -12.40 12.84 1.90
N MET A 5 -12.03 12.56 3.14
CA MET A 5 -12.19 13.52 4.24
C MET A 5 -11.26 14.72 4.07
N VAL A 6 -10.02 14.48 3.65
CA VAL A 6 -9.05 15.56 3.37
C VAL A 6 -9.52 16.43 2.21
N GLU A 7 -10.05 15.83 1.14
CA GLU A 7 -10.63 16.56 0.01
C GLU A 7 -11.81 17.45 0.45
N LEU A 8 -12.75 16.92 1.24
CA LEU A 8 -13.89 17.68 1.75
C LEU A 8 -13.44 18.84 2.64
N MET A 9 -12.50 18.59 3.55
CA MET A 9 -11.93 19.64 4.39
C MET A 9 -11.28 20.75 3.56
N LEU A 10 -10.45 20.40 2.58
CA LEU A 10 -9.79 21.38 1.71
C LEU A 10 -10.81 22.16 0.86
N LYS A 11 -11.91 21.53 0.45
CA LYS A 11 -13.00 22.20 -0.27
C LYS A 11 -13.67 23.27 0.59
N GLU A 12 -13.97 22.97 1.85
CA GLU A 12 -14.56 23.96 2.78
C GLU A 12 -13.57 25.10 3.09
N LEU A 13 -12.29 24.78 3.31
CA LEU A 13 -11.25 25.79 3.54
C LEU A 13 -11.05 26.72 2.35
N GLU A 14 -11.11 26.19 1.13
CA GLU A 14 -11.07 27.00 -0.10
C GLU A 14 -12.30 27.89 -0.25
N ALA A 15 -13.49 27.37 0.05
CA ALA A 15 -14.74 28.13 -0.06
C ALA A 15 -14.76 29.36 0.86
N GLU A 16 -14.16 29.24 2.06
CA GLU A 16 -14.05 30.31 3.04
C GLU A 16 -12.78 31.16 2.90
N GLY A 17 -11.92 30.89 1.89
CA GLY A 17 -10.67 31.63 1.69
C GLY A 17 -9.70 31.54 2.87
N CYS A 18 -9.65 30.40 3.55
CA CYS A 18 -8.88 30.21 4.77
C CYS A 18 -7.38 30.02 4.52
N SER A 19 -6.57 30.55 5.43
CA SER A 19 -5.17 30.15 5.61
C SER A 19 -5.11 29.00 6.62
N VAL A 20 -4.13 28.10 6.47
CA VAL A 20 -4.00 26.90 7.31
C VAL A 20 -2.62 26.86 7.95
N ASP A 21 -2.55 26.51 9.24
CA ASP A 21 -1.32 26.09 9.91
C ASP A 21 -1.51 24.65 10.39
N LEU A 22 -0.85 23.70 9.70
CA LEU A 22 -0.95 22.28 9.98
C LEU A 22 0.37 21.77 10.58
N LYS A 23 0.28 21.00 11.65
CA LYS A 23 1.44 20.34 12.27
C LYS A 23 1.15 18.86 12.48
N TRP A 24 2.07 17.99 12.06
CA TRP A 24 1.94 16.54 12.23
C TRP A 24 3.29 15.88 12.54
N VAL A 25 3.23 14.64 13.02
CA VAL A 25 4.41 13.82 13.32
C VAL A 25 4.39 12.61 12.39
N ASP A 26 5.51 12.29 11.74
CA ASP A 26 5.61 11.11 10.89
C ASP A 26 6.03 9.85 11.69
N SER A 27 6.10 8.69 11.02
CA SER A 27 6.46 7.41 11.64
C SER A 27 7.92 7.33 12.11
N ALA A 28 8.75 8.34 11.82
CA ALA A 28 10.11 8.48 12.33
C ALA A 28 10.19 9.56 13.42
N ASP A 29 9.05 9.91 14.03
CA ASP A 29 8.90 10.94 15.07
C ASP A 29 9.37 12.35 14.65
N ARG A 30 9.42 12.62 13.33
CA ARG A 30 9.78 13.94 12.83
C ARG A 30 8.55 14.84 12.79
N ILE A 31 8.71 16.05 13.31
CA ILE A 31 7.67 17.08 13.30
C ILE A 31 7.72 17.81 11.94
N HIS A 32 6.60 17.79 11.25
CA HIS A 32 6.36 18.55 10.03
C HIS A 32 5.40 19.69 10.33
N GLN A 33 5.63 20.83 9.70
CA GLN A 33 4.77 22.00 9.78
C GLN A 33 4.53 22.55 8.38
N TRP A 34 3.29 22.93 8.10
CA TRP A 34 2.88 23.53 6.84
C TRP A 34 1.99 24.73 7.10
N GLN A 35 2.48 25.91 6.72
CA GLN A 35 1.70 27.14 6.69
C GLN A 35 1.29 27.41 5.24
N ALA A 36 -0.01 27.53 5.01
CA ALA A 36 -0.61 27.60 3.68
C ALA A 36 -1.46 28.86 3.55
N THR A 37 -1.27 29.57 2.45
CA THR A 37 -2.20 30.62 2.01
C THR A 37 -3.43 29.99 1.35
N PRO A 38 -4.51 30.75 1.11
CA PRO A 38 -5.68 30.23 0.39
C PRO A 38 -5.33 29.70 -1.01
N LEU A 39 -4.35 30.32 -1.69
CA LEU A 39 -3.85 29.84 -2.98
C LEU A 39 -3.17 28.46 -2.87
N ASP A 40 -2.41 28.24 -1.80
CA ASP A 40 -1.76 26.95 -1.54
C ASP A 40 -2.78 25.86 -1.25
N VAL A 41 -3.85 26.18 -0.49
CA VAL A 41 -4.97 25.26 -0.23
C VAL A 41 -5.64 24.82 -1.54
N THR A 42 -5.98 25.79 -2.41
CA THR A 42 -6.54 25.51 -3.74
C THR A 42 -5.62 24.63 -4.56
N ALA A 43 -4.31 24.94 -4.58
CA ALA A 43 -3.32 24.15 -5.31
C ALA A 43 -3.24 22.71 -4.80
N VAL A 44 -3.25 22.49 -3.49
CA VAL A 44 -3.24 21.14 -2.90
C VAL A 44 -4.52 20.38 -3.24
N ARG A 45 -5.70 21.02 -3.17
CA ARG A 45 -6.96 20.38 -3.57
C ARG A 45 -6.94 19.96 -5.03
N GLN A 46 -6.52 20.85 -5.94
CA GLN A 46 -6.39 20.54 -7.36
C GLN A 46 -5.43 19.37 -7.62
N ASN A 47 -4.33 19.28 -6.86
CA ASN A 47 -3.40 18.16 -6.99
C ASN A 47 -4.02 16.84 -6.54
N LEU A 48 -4.81 16.85 -5.47
CA LEU A 48 -5.50 15.66 -4.98
C LEU A 48 -6.53 15.15 -5.99
N LEU A 49 -7.23 16.04 -6.69
CA LEU A 49 -8.16 15.68 -7.76
C LEU A 49 -7.47 15.03 -8.97
N GLN A 50 -6.17 15.23 -9.13
CA GLN A 50 -5.34 14.64 -10.19
C GLN A 50 -4.71 13.29 -9.78
N VAL A 51 -4.97 12.84 -8.55
CA VAL A 51 -4.57 11.50 -8.09
C VAL A 51 -5.69 10.52 -8.42
N SER A 52 -5.41 9.57 -9.31
CA SER A 52 -6.28 8.42 -9.55
C SER A 52 -5.76 7.21 -8.79
N VAL A 53 -6.65 6.56 -8.05
CA VAL A 53 -6.38 5.26 -7.44
C VAL A 53 -7.08 4.21 -8.30
N GLY A 54 -6.29 3.36 -8.94
CA GLY A 54 -6.80 2.24 -9.74
C GLY A 54 -7.55 1.25 -8.87
N HIS A 55 -8.44 0.48 -9.50
CA HIS A 55 -9.13 -0.59 -8.80
C HIS A 55 -8.11 -1.65 -8.36
N PRO A 56 -8.19 -2.18 -7.12
CA PRO A 56 -7.29 -3.23 -6.70
C PRO A 56 -7.44 -4.46 -7.59
N GLU A 57 -6.33 -4.93 -8.15
CA GLU A 57 -6.29 -6.12 -9.01
C GLU A 57 -5.62 -7.28 -8.27
N ARG A 58 -6.12 -8.50 -8.47
CA ARG A 58 -5.45 -9.69 -7.95
C ARG A 58 -4.41 -10.16 -8.95
N ILE A 59 -3.20 -10.38 -8.47
CA ILE A 59 -2.11 -10.94 -9.25
C ILE A 59 -1.57 -12.19 -8.55
N VAL A 60 -1.13 -13.16 -9.34
CA VAL A 60 -0.51 -14.38 -8.85
C VAL A 60 0.95 -14.38 -9.28
N VAL A 61 1.84 -14.57 -8.32
CA VAL A 61 3.29 -14.48 -8.52
C VAL A 61 3.94 -15.72 -7.93
N ARG A 62 4.71 -16.44 -8.74
CA ARG A 62 5.59 -17.51 -8.25
C ARG A 62 6.97 -16.94 -7.99
N GLY A 63 7.54 -17.29 -6.84
CA GLY A 63 8.85 -16.77 -6.45
C GLY A 63 9.30 -17.28 -5.10
N VAL A 64 10.40 -16.69 -4.61
CA VAL A 64 11.02 -17.06 -3.34
C VAL A 64 10.86 -15.96 -2.30
N VAL A 65 10.65 -16.36 -1.05
CA VAL A 65 10.62 -15.41 0.08
C VAL A 65 12.02 -14.87 0.35
N GLU A 66 12.23 -13.57 0.20
CA GLU A 66 13.49 -12.90 0.56
C GLU A 66 13.47 -12.30 1.97
N LEU A 67 12.31 -11.79 2.41
CA LEU A 67 12.16 -11.15 3.70
C LEU A 67 10.80 -11.48 4.30
N LEU A 68 10.80 -11.70 5.61
CA LEU A 68 9.59 -11.92 6.38
C LEU A 68 9.71 -11.18 7.72
N SER A 69 8.86 -10.18 7.92
CA SER A 69 8.89 -9.30 9.08
C SER A 69 7.79 -9.65 10.07
N SER A 70 8.13 -9.59 11.35
CA SER A 70 7.16 -9.67 12.44
C SER A 70 6.15 -8.51 12.47
N ARG A 71 6.36 -7.46 11.68
CA ARG A 71 5.49 -6.28 11.56
C ARG A 71 4.52 -6.35 10.37
N GLY A 72 4.27 -7.53 9.80
CA GLY A 72 3.27 -7.68 8.74
C GLY A 72 3.80 -7.31 7.35
N ARG A 73 5.09 -7.53 7.08
CA ARG A 73 5.73 -7.29 5.79
C ARG A 73 6.40 -8.53 5.24
N ILE A 74 6.26 -8.76 3.95
CA ILE A 74 6.91 -9.84 3.20
C ILE A 74 7.57 -9.26 1.95
N GLU A 75 8.73 -9.79 1.56
CA GLU A 75 9.34 -9.53 0.26
C GLU A 75 9.49 -10.85 -0.50
N VAL A 76 9.04 -10.85 -1.75
CA VAL A 76 9.14 -12.00 -2.66
C VAL A 76 9.94 -11.60 -3.89
N LEU A 77 10.92 -12.41 -4.26
CA LEU A 77 11.61 -12.31 -5.55
C LEU A 77 10.91 -13.25 -6.53
N SER A 78 10.25 -12.69 -7.54
CA SER A 78 9.63 -13.47 -8.61
C SER A 78 10.68 -14.15 -9.48
N PHE A 79 10.30 -15.23 -10.15
CA PHE A 79 11.18 -15.88 -11.13
C PHE A 79 11.44 -15.04 -12.39
N GLU A 80 10.69 -13.97 -12.58
CA GLU A 80 10.94 -12.96 -13.62
C GLU A 80 11.96 -11.92 -13.15
N GLY A 81 12.52 -12.06 -11.94
CA GLY A 81 13.52 -11.16 -11.36
C GLY A 81 12.94 -9.90 -10.71
N GLN A 82 11.61 -9.82 -10.56
CA GLN A 82 10.95 -8.68 -9.92
C GLN A 82 10.85 -8.87 -8.41
N LYS A 83 11.29 -7.87 -7.64
CA LYS A 83 11.11 -7.84 -6.19
C LYS A 83 9.79 -7.18 -5.82
N ILE A 84 8.95 -7.89 -5.06
CA ILE A 84 7.65 -7.43 -4.59
C ILE A 84 7.68 -7.31 -3.07
N ALA A 85 7.57 -6.08 -2.58
CA ALA A 85 7.40 -5.79 -1.16
C ALA A 85 5.91 -5.58 -0.86
N ALA A 86 5.35 -6.41 0.01
CA ALA A 86 3.93 -6.40 0.34
C ALA A 86 3.69 -6.34 1.84
N THR A 87 2.55 -5.76 2.24
CA THR A 87 2.02 -5.88 3.60
C THR A 87 0.99 -7.00 3.68
N PHE A 88 0.78 -7.58 4.85
CA PHE A 88 -0.27 -8.57 5.05
C PHE A 88 -1.04 -8.29 6.34
N PRO A 89 -2.35 -8.59 6.36
CA PRO A 89 -3.18 -8.31 7.51
C PRO A 89 -2.92 -9.34 8.62
N SER A 90 -3.34 -9.03 9.84
CA SER A 90 -2.94 -9.79 11.02
C SER A 90 -3.41 -11.25 11.02
N GLU A 91 -4.50 -11.52 10.32
CA GLU A 91 -5.11 -12.83 10.17
C GLU A 91 -4.18 -13.81 9.42
N LEU A 92 -3.25 -13.28 8.61
CA LEU A 92 -2.25 -14.09 7.91
C LEU A 92 -0.97 -14.30 8.71
N PHE A 93 -0.79 -13.71 9.91
CA PHE A 93 0.47 -13.82 10.66
C PHE A 93 0.89 -15.26 10.92
N ASP A 94 -0.01 -16.09 11.42
CA ASP A 94 0.32 -17.48 11.78
C ASP A 94 0.64 -18.33 10.56
N ASN A 95 0.01 -18.05 9.42
CA ASN A 95 0.27 -18.74 8.17
C ASN A 95 1.61 -18.27 7.57
N VAL A 96 1.80 -16.96 7.47
CA VAL A 96 3.02 -16.35 6.90
C VAL A 96 4.25 -16.69 7.74
N ARG A 97 4.11 -16.84 9.07
CA ARG A 97 5.19 -17.32 9.95
C ARG A 97 5.70 -18.73 9.64
N ARG A 98 4.90 -19.56 8.95
CA ARG A 98 5.30 -20.92 8.54
C ARG A 98 6.18 -20.90 7.28
N LEU A 99 6.15 -19.82 6.52
CA LEU A 99 7.04 -19.63 5.38
C LEU A 99 8.48 -19.47 5.84
N ARG A 100 9.41 -20.01 5.05
CA ARG A 100 10.85 -19.90 5.29
C ARG A 100 11.48 -18.98 4.26
N LEU A 101 12.56 -18.31 4.66
CA LEU A 101 13.40 -17.57 3.70
C LEU A 101 13.95 -18.54 2.65
N GLY A 102 13.94 -18.13 1.39
CA GLY A 102 14.33 -18.93 0.24
C GLY A 102 13.29 -19.95 -0.22
N GLN A 103 12.13 -20.06 0.44
CA GLN A 103 11.08 -20.99 0.05
C GLN A 103 10.39 -20.57 -1.25
N ASP A 104 10.33 -21.48 -2.24
CA ASP A 104 9.50 -21.34 -3.45
C ASP A 104 8.04 -21.54 -3.09
N SER A 105 7.19 -20.61 -3.51
CA SER A 105 5.75 -20.68 -3.33
C SER A 105 5.04 -19.83 -4.38
N THR A 106 3.75 -20.10 -4.55
CA THR A 106 2.87 -19.25 -5.37
C THR A 106 2.12 -18.30 -4.44
N PHE A 107 2.29 -17.01 -4.63
CA PHE A 107 1.68 -15.95 -3.82
C PHE A 107 0.57 -15.26 -4.60
N THR A 108 -0.53 -14.95 -3.92
CA THR A 108 -1.60 -14.11 -4.44
C THR A 108 -1.55 -12.76 -3.75
N PHE A 109 -1.37 -11.70 -4.53
CA PHE A 109 -1.35 -10.33 -4.04
C PHE A 109 -2.55 -9.55 -4.58
N THR A 110 -2.98 -8.56 -3.83
CA THR A 110 -3.75 -7.44 -4.33
C THR A 110 -2.79 -6.30 -4.64
N ARG A 111 -2.72 -5.89 -5.91
CA ARG A 111 -1.96 -4.73 -6.38
C ARG A 111 -2.90 -3.55 -6.53
N THR A 112 -2.51 -2.41 -5.97
CA THR A 112 -3.21 -1.13 -6.15
C THR A 112 -2.24 -0.14 -6.75
N VAL A 113 -2.59 0.40 -7.92
CA VAL A 113 -1.79 1.40 -8.62
C VAL A 113 -2.37 2.77 -8.33
N THR A 114 -1.56 3.67 -7.77
CA THR A 114 -1.91 5.07 -7.54
C THR A 114 -1.10 5.93 -8.49
N THR A 115 -1.76 6.68 -9.36
CA THR A 115 -1.12 7.57 -10.33
C THR A 115 -1.43 9.02 -9.99
N ASN A 116 -0.40 9.85 -9.89
CA ASN A 116 -0.55 11.30 -9.83
C ASN A 116 -0.18 11.89 -11.20
N ALA A 117 -1.20 12.30 -11.97
CA ALA A 117 -1.02 12.77 -13.33
C ALA A 117 -0.20 14.06 -13.43
N ARG A 118 -0.14 14.87 -12.35
CA ARG A 118 0.58 16.16 -12.36
C ARG A 118 2.10 15.99 -12.44
N ILE A 119 2.61 15.04 -11.67
CA ILE A 119 4.05 14.81 -11.49
C ILE A 119 4.54 13.59 -12.25
N GLY A 120 3.65 12.90 -12.98
CA GLY A 120 3.97 11.69 -13.74
C GLY A 120 4.41 10.52 -12.86
N GLN A 121 4.09 10.55 -11.56
CA GLN A 121 4.48 9.49 -10.63
C GLN A 121 3.39 8.44 -10.51
N THR A 122 3.81 7.18 -10.58
CA THR A 122 2.97 6.02 -10.31
C THR A 122 3.58 5.25 -9.15
N VAL A 123 2.77 4.95 -8.14
CA VAL A 123 3.14 4.16 -6.97
C VAL A 123 2.31 2.91 -6.95
N GLU A 124 2.97 1.77 -6.74
CA GLU A 124 2.31 0.48 -6.63
C GLU A 124 2.38 -0.01 -5.19
N ALA A 125 1.23 -0.37 -4.64
CA ALA A 125 1.12 -0.98 -3.33
C ALA A 125 0.64 -2.43 -3.49
N TYR A 126 1.32 -3.33 -2.78
CA TYR A 126 0.99 -4.75 -2.78
C TYR A 126 0.55 -5.18 -1.39
N SER A 127 -0.52 -5.97 -1.33
CA SER A 127 -0.93 -6.66 -0.12
C SER A 127 -1.04 -8.16 -0.38
N LEU A 128 -0.42 -8.98 0.47
CA LEU A 128 -0.54 -10.43 0.37
C LEU A 128 -1.94 -10.85 0.81
N VAL A 129 -2.61 -11.59 -0.07
CA VAL A 129 -3.93 -12.16 0.21
C VAL A 129 -3.78 -13.63 0.56
N GLY A 130 -2.91 -14.38 -0.12
CA GLY A 130 -2.77 -15.81 0.13
C GLY A 130 -1.52 -16.38 -0.49
N PHE A 131 -1.22 -17.63 -0.19
CA PHE A 131 -0.12 -18.35 -0.83
C PHE A 131 -0.35 -19.87 -0.81
N VAL A 132 0.29 -20.54 -1.77
CA VAL A 132 0.36 -22.00 -1.88
C VAL A 132 1.83 -22.39 -1.76
N ALA A 133 2.16 -23.10 -0.68
CA ALA A 133 3.50 -23.61 -0.46
C ALA A 133 3.69 -24.93 -1.19
N ASP A 134 4.74 -25.02 -2.01
CA ASP A 134 5.12 -26.25 -2.70
C ASP A 134 5.96 -27.10 -1.72
N ASN A 135 5.28 -27.73 -0.75
CA ASN A 135 5.94 -28.63 0.21
C ASN A 135 5.89 -30.07 -0.33
N ALA A 136 6.99 -30.79 -0.17
CA ALA A 136 7.11 -32.22 -0.51
C ALA A 136 6.13 -33.15 0.25
N ASP A 137 5.38 -32.62 1.23
CA ASP A 137 4.43 -33.34 2.10
C ASP A 137 2.95 -33.03 1.81
N GLY A 138 2.65 -32.39 0.69
CA GLY A 138 1.29 -32.03 0.29
C GLY A 138 1.09 -30.51 0.24
N SER A 139 0.50 -30.05 -0.85
CA SER A 139 0.15 -28.66 -1.10
C SER A 139 -0.88 -28.17 -0.09
N MET A 140 -0.55 -27.09 0.63
CA MET A 140 -1.51 -26.34 1.44
C MET A 140 -1.82 -25.04 0.72
N GLU A 141 -3.04 -24.95 0.18
CA GLU A 141 -3.60 -23.72 -0.38
C GLU A 141 -4.20 -22.89 0.75
N TYR A 142 -3.66 -21.68 0.98
CA TYR A 142 -4.24 -20.73 1.91
C TYR A 142 -4.81 -19.55 1.13
N LEU A 143 -6.10 -19.59 0.91
CA LEU A 143 -6.92 -18.45 0.49
C LEU A 143 -7.76 -18.03 1.71
N PRO A 144 -7.63 -16.80 2.23
CA PRO A 144 -8.59 -16.30 3.19
C PRO A 144 -9.94 -16.22 2.50
N GLU A 145 -10.93 -16.90 3.08
CA GLU A 145 -12.32 -16.77 2.65
C GLU A 145 -12.77 -15.33 2.90
N HIS A 146 -13.14 -14.66 1.80
CA HIS A 146 -13.90 -13.41 1.72
C HIS A 146 -13.39 -12.18 2.51
N VAL A 147 -12.84 -11.21 1.76
CA VAL A 147 -13.10 -9.78 1.95
C VAL A 147 -13.41 -9.16 0.58
#